data_AF-A0A816SQQ4-F1
#
_entry.id   AF-A0A816SQQ4-F1
#
_cell.length_a   1.000
_cell.length_b   1.000
_cell.length_c   1.000
_cell.angle_alpha   90.00
_cell.angle_beta   90.00
_cell.angle_gamma   90.00
#
_symmetry.space_group_name_H-M   'P 1'
#
loop_
_entity.id
_entity.type
_entity.pdbx_description
1 polymer ?
#
loop_
_entity_poly.entity_id
_entity_poly.type
_entity_poly.pdbx_seq_one_letter_code
_entity_poly.pdbx_strand_id
1 'polypeptide(L)'
;DMELLGVTGVEDKLQLDVRQTLESLHNGGIKIWMLTGDKLETATCIAKSSKLIRRNDDIYIIQQVATREECLQELNIFKRKIGACLVITGDALQICLSFYEKDLMESIIESPSVVVCRCSPTQKAIVVDLLKKYRNRKVRVCAIGDGGNDVSMIQSAYVGIGIVGKKGKQASLAAAFSINQFSYLTRLLFVHGRDSYKRTASLS
;
A
#
# COMPACT_ATOMS: atom_id res chain seq x y z
N ASP A 1 -10.39 -39.82 -13.74
CA ASP A 1 -11.34 -38.73 -14.06
C ASP A 1 -11.82 -38.04 -12.81
N MET A 2 -12.03 -36.72 -12.90
CA MET A 2 -12.69 -35.92 -11.86
C MET A 2 -13.88 -35.19 -12.49
N GLU A 3 -14.99 -35.11 -11.76
CA GLU A 3 -16.24 -34.44 -12.16
C GLU A 3 -16.44 -33.17 -11.31
N LEU A 4 -16.71 -32.03 -11.95
CA LEU A 4 -16.97 -30.77 -11.25
C LEU A 4 -18.39 -30.76 -10.68
N LEU A 5 -18.51 -30.81 -9.35
CA LEU A 5 -19.80 -30.84 -8.67
C LEU A 5 -20.36 -29.44 -8.34
N GLY A 6 -19.51 -28.40 -8.31
CA GLY A 6 -19.94 -27.03 -8.02
C GLY A 6 -18.79 -26.11 -7.62
N VAL A 7 -19.10 -24.82 -7.49
CA VAL A 7 -18.18 -23.77 -7.04
C VAL A 7 -18.81 -23.00 -5.89
N THR A 8 -18.05 -22.77 -4.82
CA THR A 8 -18.44 -21.88 -3.73
C THR A 8 -17.44 -20.73 -3.62
N GLY A 9 -17.86 -19.60 -3.07
CA GLY A 9 -17.02 -18.41 -2.90
C GLY A 9 -17.27 -17.76 -1.55
N VAL A 10 -16.20 -17.38 -0.86
CA VAL A 10 -16.25 -16.63 0.40
C VAL A 10 -15.70 -15.24 0.13
N GLU A 11 -16.46 -14.20 0.47
CA GLU A 11 -16.04 -12.81 0.34
C GLU A 11 -15.45 -12.33 1.67
N ASP A 12 -14.22 -11.82 1.62
CA ASP A 12 -13.65 -11.06 2.73
C ASP A 12 -14.29 -9.67 2.81
N LYS A 13 -15.13 -9.49 3.82
CA LYS A 13 -15.89 -8.26 4.01
C LYS A 13 -14.99 -7.11 4.45
N LEU A 14 -14.94 -6.06 3.62
CA LEU A 14 -14.27 -4.80 3.95
C LEU A 14 -14.98 -4.07 5.11
N GLN A 15 -14.24 -3.22 5.82
CA GLN A 15 -14.87 -2.26 6.74
C GLN A 15 -15.84 -1.34 5.99
N LEU A 16 -16.73 -0.71 6.75
CA LEU A 16 -17.68 0.27 6.22
C LEU A 16 -16.95 1.37 5.45
N ASP A 17 -17.47 1.68 4.26
CA ASP A 17 -17.04 2.77 3.39
C ASP A 17 -15.57 2.78 2.94
N VAL A 18 -14.88 1.64 2.98
CA VAL A 18 -13.49 1.53 2.47
C VAL A 18 -13.40 1.95 1.00
N ARG A 19 -14.34 1.51 0.16
CA ARG A 19 -14.35 1.83 -1.29
C ARG A 19 -14.46 3.33 -1.52
N GLN A 20 -15.47 3.97 -0.93
CA GLN A 20 -15.71 5.41 -1.05
C GLN A 20 -14.55 6.23 -0.48
N THR A 21 -13.90 5.72 0.57
CA THR A 21 -12.71 6.34 1.15
C THR A 21 -11.53 6.28 0.19
N LEU A 22 -11.23 5.10 -0.37
CA LEU A 22 -10.15 4.94 -1.35
C LEU A 22 -10.38 5.78 -2.61
N GLU A 23 -11.62 5.87 -3.09
CA GLU A 23 -11.99 6.75 -4.20
C GLU A 23 -11.77 8.23 -3.86
N SER A 24 -12.19 8.66 -2.67
CA SER A 24 -11.96 10.04 -2.21
C SER A 24 -10.49 10.37 -2.10
N LEU A 25 -9.67 9.46 -1.57
CA LEU A 25 -8.22 9.61 -1.48
C LEU A 25 -7.57 9.72 -2.88
N HIS A 26 -7.96 8.86 -3.82
CA HIS A 26 -7.51 8.95 -5.21
C HIS A 26 -7.88 10.28 -5.87
N ASN A 27 -9.12 10.74 -5.71
CA ASN A 27 -9.60 12.01 -6.26
C ASN A 27 -8.86 13.20 -5.63
N GLY A 28 -8.39 13.05 -4.39
CA GLY A 28 -7.50 14.00 -3.72
C GLY A 28 -6.04 13.94 -4.17
N GLY A 29 -5.70 13.12 -5.16
CA GLY A 29 -4.34 12.96 -5.68
C GLY A 29 -3.41 12.16 -4.77
N ILE A 30 -3.94 11.39 -3.82
CA ILE A 30 -3.15 10.56 -2.90
C ILE A 30 -2.93 9.19 -3.56
N LYS A 31 -1.66 8.84 -3.81
CA LYS A 31 -1.27 7.48 -4.25
C LYS A 31 -1.32 6.53 -3.04
N ILE A 32 -1.89 5.34 -3.24
CA ILE A 32 -2.17 4.40 -2.15
C ILE A 32 -1.48 3.07 -2.44
N TRP A 33 -0.71 2.61 -1.45
CA TRP A 33 0.03 1.36 -1.50
C TRP A 33 -0.50 0.42 -0.42
N MET A 34 -0.70 -0.85 -0.75
CA MET A 34 -1.15 -1.87 0.20
C MET A 34 -0.01 -2.85 0.50
N LEU A 35 0.40 -2.93 1.77
CA LEU A 35 1.44 -3.86 2.23
C LEU A 35 0.79 -4.90 3.16
N THR A 36 0.63 -6.13 2.69
CA THR A 36 -0.05 -7.21 3.44
C THR A 36 0.82 -8.45 3.59
N GLY A 37 0.59 -9.20 4.69
CA GLY A 37 1.16 -10.53 4.89
C GLY A 37 0.41 -11.64 4.14
N ASP A 38 -0.71 -11.32 3.50
CA ASP A 38 -1.55 -12.29 2.80
C ASP A 38 -0.91 -12.85 1.51
N LYS A 39 -1.50 -13.94 1.02
CA LYS A 39 -1.13 -14.53 -0.26
C LYS A 39 -1.47 -13.60 -1.43
N LEU A 40 -0.79 -13.83 -2.56
CA LEU A 40 -0.94 -13.03 -3.77
C LEU A 40 -2.40 -12.94 -4.22
N GLU A 41 -3.11 -14.06 -4.21
CA GLU A 41 -4.47 -14.19 -4.72
C GLU A 41 -5.45 -13.40 -3.86
N THR A 42 -5.37 -13.56 -2.53
CA THR A 42 -6.21 -12.83 -1.56
C THR A 42 -5.94 -11.33 -1.62
N ALA A 43 -4.67 -10.92 -1.62
CA ALA A 43 -4.29 -9.52 -1.70
C ALA A 43 -4.78 -8.88 -3.01
N THR A 44 -4.63 -9.57 -4.15
CA THR A 44 -5.12 -9.09 -5.45
C THR A 44 -6.64 -8.99 -5.46
N CYS A 45 -7.33 -9.96 -4.85
CA CYS A 45 -8.79 -9.94 -4.70
C CYS A 45 -9.25 -8.73 -3.89
N ILE A 46 -8.64 -8.47 -2.72
CA ILE A 46 -8.91 -7.30 -1.89
C ILE A 46 -8.62 -6.00 -2.62
N ALA A 47 -7.50 -5.91 -3.34
CA ALA A 47 -7.15 -4.71 -4.10
C ALA A 47 -8.22 -4.37 -5.16
N LYS A 48 -8.73 -5.38 -5.87
CA LYS A 48 -9.80 -5.22 -6.87
C LYS A 48 -11.16 -4.96 -6.22
N SER A 49 -11.52 -5.68 -5.16
CA SER A 49 -12.82 -5.58 -4.51
C SER A 49 -12.97 -4.27 -3.73
N SER A 50 -11.87 -3.72 -3.20
CA SER A 50 -11.82 -2.42 -2.52
C SER A 50 -11.74 -1.21 -3.45
N LYS A 51 -11.53 -1.43 -4.76
CA LYS A 51 -11.26 -0.37 -5.75
C LYS A 51 -9.94 0.37 -5.54
N LEU A 52 -9.02 -0.21 -4.76
CA LEU A 52 -7.62 0.23 -4.75
C LEU A 52 -7.02 0.09 -6.17
N ILE A 53 -7.29 -1.04 -6.81
CA ILE A 53 -7.09 -1.25 -8.24
C ILE A 53 -8.48 -1.23 -8.90
N ARG A 54 -8.67 -0.32 -9.85
CA ARG A 54 -9.95 -0.12 -10.55
C ARG A 54 -10.15 -1.19 -11.62
N ARG A 55 -11.38 -1.31 -12.14
CA ARG A 55 -11.74 -2.35 -13.12
C ARG A 55 -10.93 -2.28 -14.43
N ASN A 56 -10.53 -1.08 -14.83
CA ASN A 56 -9.85 -0.83 -16.10
C ASN A 56 -8.35 -0.58 -15.92
N ASP A 57 -7.83 -0.73 -14.70
CA ASP A 57 -6.40 -0.59 -14.46
C ASP A 57 -5.69 -1.86 -14.94
N ASP A 58 -4.65 -1.68 -15.75
CA ASP A 58 -3.76 -2.79 -16.08
C ASP A 58 -2.98 -3.21 -14.84
N ILE A 59 -2.82 -4.52 -14.66
CA ILE A 59 -2.07 -5.08 -13.53
C ILE A 59 -0.84 -5.79 -14.07
N TYR A 60 0.32 -5.45 -13.51
CA TYR A 60 1.54 -6.22 -13.69
C TYR A 60 1.87 -6.97 -12.39
N ILE A 61 2.20 -8.25 -12.50
CA ILE A 61 2.46 -9.11 -11.36
C ILE A 61 3.90 -9.61 -11.40
N ILE A 62 4.68 -9.30 -10.37
CA ILE A 62 6.02 -9.84 -10.15
C ILE A 62 5.94 -10.82 -8.99
N GLN A 63 5.80 -12.12 -9.30
CA GLN A 63 5.54 -13.14 -8.28
C GLN A 63 6.80 -13.84 -7.78
N GLN A 64 7.70 -14.23 -8.68
CA GLN A 64 8.92 -14.95 -8.37
C GLN A 64 10.06 -14.35 -9.17
N VAL A 65 11.14 -14.04 -8.46
CA VAL A 65 12.41 -13.60 -9.01
C VAL A 65 13.45 -14.33 -8.18
N ALA A 66 14.39 -15.02 -8.79
CA ALA A 66 15.46 -15.74 -8.12
C ALA A 66 16.84 -15.15 -8.44
N THR A 67 16.99 -14.58 -9.64
CA THR A 67 18.27 -14.08 -10.15
C THR A 67 18.25 -12.58 -10.42
N ARG A 68 19.44 -11.99 -10.55
CA ARG A 68 19.60 -10.60 -10.94
C ARG A 68 19.07 -10.36 -12.36
N GLU A 69 19.23 -11.33 -13.25
CA GLU A 69 18.80 -11.27 -14.64
C GLU A 69 17.28 -11.28 -14.76
N GLU A 70 16.60 -12.18 -14.04
CA GLU A 70 15.13 -12.22 -13.96
C GLU A 70 14.58 -10.91 -13.41
N CYS A 71 15.21 -10.38 -12.35
CA CYS A 71 14.81 -9.10 -11.78
C CYS A 71 14.87 -7.98 -12.82
N LEU A 72 15.96 -7.90 -13.60
CA LEU A 72 16.12 -6.88 -14.61
C LEU A 72 15.08 -7.02 -15.73
N GLN A 73 14.77 -8.26 -16.13
CA GLN A 73 13.73 -8.53 -17.13
C GLN A 73 12.36 -8.05 -16.65
N GLU A 74 11.95 -8.43 -15.44
CA GLU A 74 10.69 -8.02 -14.83
C GLU A 74 10.56 -6.49 -14.73
N LEU A 75 11.62 -5.82 -14.27
CA LEU A 75 11.66 -4.36 -14.18
C LEU A 75 11.54 -3.70 -15.55
N ASN A 76 12.22 -4.23 -16.57
CA ASN A 76 12.16 -3.68 -17.92
C ASN A 76 10.77 -3.85 -18.56
N ILE A 77 10.09 -4.96 -18.29
CA ILE A 77 8.71 -5.15 -18.75
C ILE A 77 7.78 -4.20 -18.02
N PHE A 78 7.89 -4.09 -16.69
CA PHE A 78 7.06 -3.19 -15.90
C PHE A 78 7.23 -1.72 -16.33
N LYS A 79 8.46 -1.26 -16.54
CA LYS A 79 8.77 0.11 -17.03
C LYS A 79 8.08 0.43 -18.37
N ARG A 80 7.80 -0.56 -19.22
CA ARG A 80 7.08 -0.38 -20.49
C ARG A 80 5.56 -0.33 -20.32
N LYS A 81 5.02 -0.80 -19.20
CA LYS A 81 3.59 -0.77 -18.89
C LYS A 81 3.20 0.52 -18.18
N ILE A 82 3.19 1.61 -18.94
CA ILE A 82 2.85 2.95 -18.44
C ILE A 82 1.44 2.92 -17.83
N GLY A 83 1.31 3.38 -16.59
CA GLY A 83 0.02 3.46 -15.90
C GLY A 83 -0.49 2.13 -15.34
N ALA A 84 0.29 1.05 -15.38
CA ALA A 84 -0.10 -0.20 -14.74
C ALA A 84 0.10 -0.16 -13.22
N CYS A 85 -0.85 -0.76 -12.50
CA CYS A 85 -0.74 -1.09 -11.09
C CYS A 85 0.21 -2.28 -10.91
N LEU A 86 1.05 -2.23 -9.86
CA LEU A 86 1.97 -3.31 -9.56
C LEU A 86 1.44 -4.20 -8.43
N VAL A 87 1.53 -5.52 -8.61
CA VAL A 87 1.45 -6.49 -7.51
C VAL A 87 2.77 -7.23 -7.44
N ILE A 88 3.43 -7.22 -6.30
CA ILE A 88 4.74 -7.87 -6.10
C ILE A 88 4.77 -8.68 -4.80
N THR A 89 5.39 -9.85 -4.80
CA THR A 89 5.58 -10.63 -3.56
C THR A 89 6.75 -10.08 -2.74
N GLY A 90 6.72 -10.30 -1.42
CA GLY A 90 7.79 -9.88 -0.51
C GLY A 90 9.16 -10.45 -0.88
N ASP A 91 9.22 -11.70 -1.35
CA ASP A 91 10.48 -12.34 -1.76
C ASP A 91 11.04 -11.70 -3.05
N ALA A 92 10.18 -11.51 -4.06
CA ALA A 92 10.58 -10.83 -5.29
C ALA A 92 11.01 -9.38 -5.02
N LEU A 93 10.26 -8.66 -4.16
CA LEU A 93 10.62 -7.31 -3.73
C LEU A 93 12.01 -7.29 -3.08
N GLN A 94 12.31 -8.23 -2.18
CA GLN A 94 13.60 -8.30 -1.49
C GLN A 94 14.76 -8.43 -2.49
N ILE A 95 14.61 -9.28 -3.51
CA ILE A 95 15.63 -9.51 -4.53
C ILE A 95 15.76 -8.28 -5.42
N CYS A 96 14.64 -7.67 -5.82
CA CYS A 96 14.66 -6.44 -6.60
C CYS A 96 15.35 -5.29 -5.86
N LEU A 97 15.09 -5.14 -4.56
CA LEU A 97 15.75 -4.14 -3.73
C LEU A 97 17.25 -4.42 -3.59
N SER A 98 17.65 -5.68 -3.47
CA SER A 98 19.06 -6.06 -3.30
C SER A 98 19.92 -5.70 -4.52
N PHE A 99 19.37 -5.81 -5.74
CA PHE A 99 20.13 -5.57 -6.98
C PHE A 99 19.84 -4.24 -7.66
N TYR A 100 18.60 -3.74 -7.57
CA TYR A 100 18.09 -2.61 -8.36
C TYR A 100 17.19 -1.68 -7.53
N GLU A 101 17.53 -1.44 -6.26
CA GLU A 101 16.74 -0.59 -5.34
C GLU A 101 16.24 0.70 -5.99
N LYS A 102 17.18 1.51 -6.51
CA LYS A 102 16.87 2.80 -7.10
C LYS A 102 15.93 2.67 -8.30
N ASP A 103 16.29 1.81 -9.24
CA ASP A 103 15.52 1.56 -10.46
C ASP A 103 14.10 1.08 -10.19
N LEU A 104 13.95 0.16 -9.23
CA LEU A 104 12.66 -0.31 -8.77
C LEU A 104 11.87 0.87 -8.21
N MET A 105 12.40 1.57 -7.20
CA MET A 105 11.69 2.63 -6.48
C MET A 105 11.25 3.77 -7.41
N GLU A 106 12.11 4.22 -8.31
CA GLU A 106 11.79 5.25 -9.30
C GLU A 106 10.64 4.81 -10.24
N SER A 107 10.56 3.51 -10.56
CA SER A 107 9.49 2.97 -11.41
C SER A 107 8.17 2.82 -10.66
N ILE A 108 8.20 2.27 -9.44
CA ILE A 108 6.97 1.93 -8.70
C ILE A 108 6.32 3.14 -8.03
N ILE A 109 7.07 4.20 -7.71
CA ILE A 109 6.52 5.49 -7.24
C ILE A 109 5.58 6.11 -8.26
N GLU A 110 5.81 5.87 -9.56
CA GLU A 110 4.95 6.37 -10.62
C GLU A 110 3.69 5.54 -10.85
N SER A 111 3.67 4.28 -10.40
CA SER A 111 2.50 3.41 -10.49
C SER A 111 1.26 4.01 -9.80
N PRO A 112 0.05 3.87 -10.36
CA PRO A 112 -1.18 4.37 -9.73
C PRO A 112 -1.44 3.74 -8.36
N SER A 113 -1.18 2.43 -8.24
CA SER A 113 -1.24 1.69 -6.99
C SER A 113 -0.25 0.54 -6.99
N VAL A 114 0.31 0.25 -5.80
CA VAL A 114 1.24 -0.85 -5.58
C VAL A 114 0.70 -1.73 -4.46
N VAL A 115 0.68 -3.03 -4.71
CA VAL A 115 0.35 -4.05 -3.72
C VAL A 115 1.58 -4.91 -3.48
N VAL A 116 2.05 -4.96 -2.24
CA VAL A 116 3.08 -5.90 -1.82
C VAL A 116 2.44 -6.97 -0.95
N CYS A 117 2.55 -8.22 -1.39
CA CYS A 117 1.96 -9.39 -0.73
C CYS A 117 3.03 -10.14 0.04
N ARG A 118 2.65 -10.97 1.02
CA ARG A 118 3.59 -11.75 1.84
C ARG A 118 4.68 -10.90 2.52
N CYS A 119 4.41 -9.65 2.87
CA CYS A 119 5.37 -8.80 3.55
C CYS A 119 5.63 -9.25 5.00
N SER A 120 6.90 -9.28 5.38
CA SER A 120 7.27 -9.25 6.80
C SER A 120 7.07 -7.83 7.40
N PRO A 121 6.89 -7.70 8.73
CA PRO A 121 6.83 -6.39 9.41
C PRO A 121 8.04 -5.49 9.11
N THR A 122 9.23 -6.07 9.03
CA THR A 122 10.47 -5.34 8.70
C THR A 122 10.44 -4.81 7.28
N GLN A 123 9.99 -5.61 6.31
CA GLN A 123 9.86 -5.17 4.92
C GLN A 123 8.87 -4.00 4.77
N LYS A 124 7.77 -4.00 5.52
CA LYS A 124 6.82 -2.87 5.50
C LYS A 124 7.50 -1.54 5.88
N ALA A 125 8.34 -1.56 6.93
CA ALA A 125 9.11 -0.38 7.34
C ALA A 125 10.14 0.04 6.29
N ILE A 126 10.88 -0.92 5.71
CA ILE A 126 11.84 -0.67 4.62
C ILE A 126 11.15 0.04 3.44
N VAL A 127 9.98 -0.42 3.02
CA VAL A 127 9.22 0.22 1.92
C VAL A 127 8.91 1.68 2.25
N VAL A 128 8.49 1.99 3.48
CA VAL A 128 8.21 3.37 3.91
C VAL A 128 9.48 4.23 3.90
N ASP A 129 10.61 3.70 4.36
CA ASP A 129 11.89 4.43 4.34
C ASP A 129 12.40 4.68 2.93
N LEU A 130 12.26 3.70 2.03
CA LEU A 130 12.61 3.88 0.62
C LEU A 130 11.68 4.86 -0.08
N LEU A 131 10.38 4.83 0.21
CA LEU A 131 9.45 5.85 -0.26
C LEU A 131 9.90 7.23 0.17
N LYS A 132 10.28 7.44 1.44
CA LYS A 132 10.80 8.72 1.94
C LYS A 132 12.09 9.16 1.24
N LYS A 133 12.96 8.20 0.90
CA LYS A 133 14.25 8.41 0.24
C LYS A 133 14.10 8.83 -1.23
N TYR A 134 13.24 8.15 -2.00
CA TYR A 134 13.14 8.31 -3.46
C TYR A 134 11.97 9.20 -3.93
N ARG A 135 11.00 9.51 -3.07
CA ARG A 135 9.88 10.41 -3.42
C ARG A 135 10.34 11.82 -3.77
N ASN A 136 9.48 12.55 -4.49
CA ASN A 136 9.59 14.01 -4.60
C ASN A 136 9.46 14.68 -3.22
N ARG A 137 10.41 15.54 -2.82
CA ARG A 137 10.48 16.18 -1.49
C ARG A 137 9.21 16.91 -1.04
N LYS A 138 8.28 17.21 -1.95
CA LYS A 138 6.96 17.78 -1.65
C LYS A 138 5.91 16.76 -1.17
N VAL A 139 6.10 15.47 -1.43
CA VAL A 139 5.12 14.39 -1.14
C VAL A 139 5.34 13.77 0.24
N ARG A 140 4.38 13.81 1.15
CA ARG A 140 4.52 13.16 2.46
C ARG A 140 4.01 11.71 2.41
N VAL A 141 4.77 10.81 3.04
CA VAL A 141 4.41 9.41 3.26
C VAL A 141 3.65 9.28 4.58
N CYS A 142 2.46 8.68 4.52
CA CYS A 142 1.62 8.33 5.66
C CYS A 142 1.51 6.81 5.74
N ALA A 143 1.62 6.23 6.94
CA ALA A 143 1.45 4.80 7.17
C ALA A 143 0.24 4.54 8.08
N ILE A 144 -0.53 3.51 7.76
CA ILE A 144 -1.78 3.17 8.42
C ILE A 144 -1.78 1.69 8.73
N GLY A 145 -2.16 1.31 9.95
CA GLY A 145 -2.24 -0.10 10.36
C GLY A 145 -3.04 -0.28 11.63
N ASP A 146 -3.44 -1.52 11.93
CA ASP A 146 -4.29 -1.86 13.07
C ASP A 146 -3.64 -2.84 14.05
N GLY A 147 -2.54 -3.50 13.63
CA GLY A 147 -1.88 -4.55 14.40
C GLY A 147 -0.44 -4.23 14.82
N GLY A 148 0.13 -5.09 15.68
CA GLY A 148 1.53 -5.01 16.08
C GLY A 148 2.52 -5.12 14.91
N ASN A 149 2.13 -5.81 13.84
CA ASN A 149 2.94 -6.00 12.62
C ASN A 149 3.13 -4.70 11.82
N ASP A 150 2.34 -3.66 12.09
CA ASP A 150 2.40 -2.39 11.37
C ASP A 150 3.12 -1.30 12.17
N VAL A 151 3.50 -1.56 13.43
CA VAL A 151 4.11 -0.56 14.33
C VAL A 151 5.38 0.04 13.74
N SER A 152 6.28 -0.78 13.21
CA SER A 152 7.53 -0.33 12.60
C SER A 152 7.28 0.55 11.37
N MET A 153 6.32 0.18 10.53
CA MET A 153 5.91 0.94 9.36
C MET A 153 5.28 2.29 9.74
N ILE A 154 4.41 2.29 10.76
CA ILE A 154 3.75 3.48 11.32
C ILE A 154 4.78 4.47 11.86
N GLN A 155 5.76 3.99 12.62
CA GLN A 155 6.82 4.81 13.22
C GLN A 155 7.81 5.35 12.19
N SER A 156 8.03 4.63 11.08
CA SER A 156 8.94 5.06 10.00
C SER A 156 8.36 6.21 9.16
N ALA A 157 7.02 6.31 9.04
CA ALA A 157 6.37 7.32 8.20
C ALA A 157 6.47 8.75 8.78
N TYR A 158 6.21 9.77 7.94
CA TYR A 158 6.09 11.14 8.45
C TYR A 158 4.86 11.34 9.32
N VAL A 159 3.79 10.61 9.00
CA VAL A 159 2.56 10.56 9.79
C VAL A 159 2.15 9.10 9.92
N GLY A 160 2.10 8.62 11.15
CA GLY A 160 1.58 7.31 11.50
C GLY A 160 0.13 7.42 11.98
N ILE A 161 -0.76 6.57 11.45
CA ILE A 161 -2.17 6.48 11.85
C ILE A 161 -2.47 5.05 12.29
N GLY A 162 -2.91 4.89 13.52
CA GLY A 162 -3.32 3.60 14.07
C GLY A 162 -4.83 3.45 13.99
N ILE A 163 -5.31 2.34 13.45
CA ILE A 163 -6.72 1.96 13.54
C ILE A 163 -6.89 1.13 14.81
N VAL A 164 -7.88 1.47 15.63
CA VAL A 164 -8.18 0.72 16.86
C VAL A 164 -8.64 -0.69 16.51
N GLY A 165 -7.74 -1.65 16.60
CA GLY A 165 -7.98 -3.05 16.31
C GLY A 165 -8.83 -3.74 17.38
N LYS A 166 -9.56 -4.79 16.99
CA LYS A 166 -10.32 -5.64 17.92
C LYS A 166 -9.42 -6.52 18.81
N LYS A 167 -8.22 -6.84 18.32
CA LYS A 167 -7.28 -7.79 18.96
C LYS A 167 -6.17 -7.12 19.78
N GLY A 168 -6.12 -5.79 19.80
CA GLY A 168 -5.09 -5.03 20.51
C GLY A 168 -5.00 -3.58 20.04
N LYS A 169 -4.27 -2.76 20.78
CA LYS A 169 -4.10 -1.32 20.52
C LYS A 169 -2.67 -0.92 20.17
N GLN A 170 -1.80 -1.88 19.80
CA GLN A 170 -0.38 -1.64 19.57
C GLN A 170 -0.14 -0.57 18.49
N ALA A 171 -0.83 -0.67 17.34
CA ALA A 171 -0.75 0.32 16.28
C ALA A 171 -1.25 1.70 16.73
N SER A 172 -2.41 1.74 17.41
CA SER A 172 -2.98 2.99 17.96
C SER A 172 -2.08 3.68 18.98
N LEU A 173 -1.39 2.92 19.82
CA LEU A 173 -0.46 3.44 20.83
C LEU A 173 0.85 3.95 20.22
N ALA A 174 1.28 3.36 19.10
CA ALA A 174 2.50 3.75 18.40
C ALA A 174 2.30 4.91 17.41
N ALA A 175 1.05 5.24 17.06
CA ALA A 175 0.72 6.20 16.02
C ALA A 175 0.55 7.64 16.55
N ALA A 176 0.75 8.62 15.66
CA ALA A 176 0.49 10.03 15.96
C ALA A 176 -1.02 10.33 16.03
N PHE A 177 -1.81 9.66 15.19
CA PHE A 177 -3.27 9.72 15.22
C PHE A 177 -3.85 8.32 15.44
N SER A 178 -4.95 8.25 16.17
CA SER A 178 -5.71 7.01 16.36
C SER A 178 -7.15 7.21 15.89
N ILE A 179 -7.64 6.31 15.02
CA ILE A 179 -9.00 6.34 14.47
C ILE A 179 -9.67 4.98 14.65
N ASN A 180 -11.01 4.95 14.71
CA ASN A 180 -11.74 3.71 14.94
C ASN A 180 -12.01 2.90 13.65
N GLN A 181 -12.02 3.56 12.49
CA GLN A 181 -12.36 2.96 11.20
C GLN A 181 -11.55 3.62 10.09
N PHE A 182 -11.24 2.85 9.05
CA PHE A 182 -10.50 3.36 7.89
C PHE A 182 -11.19 4.56 7.22
N SER A 183 -12.53 4.58 7.20
CA SER A 183 -13.30 5.65 6.55
C SER A 183 -13.10 7.04 7.13
N TYR A 184 -12.62 7.13 8.37
CA TYR A 184 -12.36 8.40 9.05
C TYR A 184 -11.12 9.12 8.50
N LEU A 185 -10.31 8.45 7.66
CA LEU A 185 -9.20 9.06 6.95
C LEU A 185 -9.63 10.22 6.06
N THR A 186 -10.79 10.12 5.42
CA THR A 186 -11.31 11.20 4.56
C THR A 186 -11.42 12.50 5.34
N ARG A 187 -12.09 12.47 6.51
CA ARG A 187 -12.25 13.63 7.39
C ARG A 187 -10.92 14.08 7.99
N LEU A 188 -10.10 13.13 8.46
CA LEU A 188 -8.80 13.43 9.05
C LEU A 188 -7.90 14.18 8.07
N LEU A 189 -7.80 13.73 6.82
CA LEU A 189 -6.89 14.32 5.84
C LEU A 189 -7.48 15.56 5.17
N PHE A 190 -8.72 15.48 4.66
CA PHE A 190 -9.28 16.55 3.83
C PHE A 190 -9.87 17.73 4.59
N VAL A 191 -10.30 17.51 5.83
CA VAL A 191 -10.75 18.59 6.72
C VAL A 191 -9.60 18.99 7.63
N HIS A 192 -9.23 18.12 8.57
CA HIS A 192 -8.27 18.49 9.62
C HIS A 192 -6.85 18.70 9.08
N GLY A 193 -6.39 17.85 8.17
CA GLY A 193 -5.07 17.98 7.53
C GLY A 193 -4.96 19.24 6.68
N ARG A 194 -5.95 19.48 5.80
CA ARG A 194 -6.00 20.68 4.95
C ARG A 194 -6.05 21.97 5.76
N ASP A 195 -6.93 22.03 6.77
CA ASP A 195 -7.09 23.24 7.57
C ASP A 195 -5.85 23.52 8.42
N SER A 196 -5.24 22.49 8.98
CA SER A 196 -3.98 22.63 9.73
C SER A 196 -2.86 23.12 8.82
N TYR A 197 -2.74 22.56 7.61
CA TYR A 197 -1.75 23.03 6.63
C TYR A 197 -1.95 24.51 6.28
N LYS A 198 -3.19 24.93 5.97
CA LYS A 198 -3.49 26.33 5.64
C LYS A 198 -3.16 27.28 6.79
N ARG A 199 -3.58 26.94 8.01
CA ARG A 199 -3.33 27.78 9.20
C ARG A 199 -1.84 27.94 9.48
N THR A 200 -1.07 26.85 9.41
CA THR A 200 0.37 26.91 9.64
C THR A 200 1.08 27.66 8.52
N ALA A 201 0.70 27.46 7.26
CA ALA A 201 1.28 28.17 6.13
C ALA A 201 0.96 29.68 6.12
N SER A 202 -0.18 30.10 6.70
CA SER A 202 -0.50 31.53 6.86
C SER A 202 0.24 32.21 8.02
N LEU A 203 0.88 31.43 8.89
CA LEU A 203 1.68 31.93 10.02
C LEU A 203 3.18 32.06 9.69
N SER A 204 3.60 31.52 8.54
CA SER A 204 4.98 31.50 8.03
C SER A 204 5.14 32.45 6.86
#